data_AF-A0A3N5W7B0-F1
#
_entry.id   AF-A0A3N5W7B0-F1
#
_cell.length_a   1.000
_cell.length_b   1.000
_cell.length_c   1.000
_cell.angle_alpha   90.00
_cell.angle_beta   90.00
_cell.angle_gamma   90.00
#
_symmetry.space_group_name_H-M   'P 1'
#
loop_
_entity.id
_entity.type
_entity.pdbx_description
1 polymer ?
#
loop_
_entity_poly.entity_id
_entity_poly.type
_entity_poly.pdbx_seq_one_letter_code
_entity_poly.pdbx_strand_id
1 'polypeptide(L)' 'MDYLLPMCGSGLKDAAPPIQTVTSYKGTDMLGVYYKNLEELGMKAKKLEPIAQKVGAIDIANYMADLVGQAFKA' A
#
# COMPACT_ATOMS: atom_id res chain seq x y z
N MET A 1 9.59 1.52 26.51
CA MET A 1 9.28 1.84 25.11
C MET A 1 7.96 1.19 24.76
N ASP A 2 6.92 2.02 24.80
CA ASP A 2 5.66 1.94 24.05
C ASP A 2 4.96 0.58 23.93
N TYR A 3 4.29 0.16 25.01
CA TYR A 3 3.36 -0.97 25.02
C TYR A 3 2.19 -0.82 24.02
N LEU A 4 1.91 0.40 23.56
CA LEU A 4 0.82 0.70 22.62
C LEU A 4 1.27 0.71 21.15
N LEU A 5 2.57 0.80 20.86
CA LEU A 5 3.12 0.78 19.49
C LEU A 5 2.90 -0.55 18.73
N PRO A 6 2.93 -1.73 19.38
CA PRO A 6 2.59 -2.99 18.72
C PRO A 6 1.13 -3.03 18.23
N MET A 7 0.21 -2.33 18.88
CA MET A 7 -1.22 -2.39 18.56
C MET A 7 -1.59 -1.63 17.28
N CYS A 8 -0.80 -0.63 16.89
CA CYS A 8 -0.97 0.07 15.61
C CYS A 8 -0.61 -0.82 14.40
N GLY A 9 0.26 -1.81 14.61
CA GLY A 9 0.71 -2.72 13.54
C GLY A 9 -0.20 -3.93 13.32
N SER A 10 -0.92 -4.39 14.36
CA SER A 10 -1.73 -5.60 14.29
C SER A 10 -2.96 -5.45 13.38
N GLY A 11 -3.71 -4.36 13.52
CA GLY A 11 -4.93 -4.14 12.71
C GLY A 11 -4.65 -4.01 11.21
N LEU A 12 -3.52 -3.39 10.85
CA LEU A 12 -3.10 -3.26 9.46
C LEU A 12 -2.57 -4.60 8.89
N LYS A 13 -1.89 -5.40 9.71
CA LYS A 13 -1.44 -6.76 9.35
C LYS A 13 -2.60 -7.73 9.15
N ASP A 14 -3.68 -7.58 9.91
CA ASP A 14 -4.87 -8.43 9.81
C ASP A 14 -5.77 -8.03 8.63
N ALA A 15 -5.80 -6.74 8.26
CA ALA A 15 -6.69 -6.21 7.23
C ALA A 15 -6.10 -6.20 5.80
N ALA A 16 -4.78 -6.30 5.64
CA ALA A 16 -4.10 -6.20 4.34
C ALA A 16 -3.27 -7.46 4.03
N PRO A 17 -3.02 -7.82 2.75
CA PRO A 17 -2.04 -8.85 2.38
C PRO A 17 -0.68 -8.51 3.03
N PRO A 18 0.16 -9.49 3.39
CA PRO A 18 1.26 -9.29 4.32
C PRO A 18 2.17 -8.15 3.88
N ILE A 19 1.94 -6.97 4.47
CA ILE A 19 2.75 -5.77 4.23
C ILE A 19 4.17 -6.14 4.61
N GLN A 20 5.12 -5.87 3.70
CA GLN A 20 6.51 -6.20 3.96
C GLN A 20 6.99 -5.35 5.14
N THR A 21 7.58 -6.01 6.12
CA THR A 21 8.10 -5.37 7.33
C THR A 21 9.61 -5.28 7.25
N VAL A 22 10.14 -4.22 7.84
CA VAL A 22 11.58 -4.01 7.93
C VAL A 22 12.19 -5.10 8.81
N THR A 23 13.13 -5.86 8.26
CA THR A 23 13.89 -6.90 8.98
C THR A 23 15.35 -6.52 9.23
N SER A 24 15.81 -5.41 8.65
CA SER A 24 17.19 -4.92 8.70
C SER A 24 17.18 -3.40 8.97
N TYR A 25 18.04 -2.93 9.87
CA TYR A 25 18.23 -1.51 10.16
C TYR A 25 19.18 -0.80 9.19
N LYS A 26 19.66 -1.51 8.16
CA LYS A 26 20.46 -0.90 7.10
C LYS A 26 19.54 -0.01 6.25
N GLY A 27 19.87 1.27 6.12
CA GLY A 27 19.01 2.26 5.46
C GLY A 27 18.58 1.87 4.04
N THR A 28 19.45 1.20 3.27
CA THR A 28 19.11 0.69 1.93
C THR A 28 18.01 -0.36 1.95
N ASP A 29 18.04 -1.24 2.95
CA ASP A 29 17.11 -2.36 3.06
C ASP A 29 15.75 -1.85 3.55
N MET A 30 15.75 -0.86 4.45
CA MET A 30 14.56 -0.14 4.88
C MET A 30 13.86 0.56 3.71
N LEU A 31 14.63 1.28 2.88
CA LEU A 31 14.12 1.94 1.68
C LEU A 31 13.58 0.93 0.67
N GLY A 32 14.25 -0.22 0.51
CA GLY A 32 13.79 -1.29 -0.37
C GLY A 32 12.45 -1.90 0.06
N VAL A 33 12.22 -2.08 1.37
CA VAL A 33 10.93 -2.54 1.91
C VAL A 33 9.83 -1.50 1.65
N TYR A 34 10.12 -0.22 1.85
CA TYR A 34 9.18 0.86 1.56
C TYR A 34 8.80 0.90 0.07
N TYR A 35 9.80 0.81 -0.82
CA TYR A 35 9.57 0.83 -2.26
C TYR A 35 8.70 -0.33 -2.74
N LYS A 36 8.96 -1.55 -2.26
CA LYS A 36 8.13 -2.73 -2.59
C LYS A 36 6.68 -2.58 -2.12
N ASN A 37 6.47 -2.02 -0.94
CA ASN A 37 5.11 -1.77 -0.43
C ASN A 37 4.36 -0.74 -1.30
N LEU A 38 5.05 0.29 -1.80
CA LEU A 38 4.46 1.26 -2.75
C LEU A 38 4.10 0.60 -4.09
N GLU A 39 4.97 -0.25 -4.64
CA GLU A 39 4.69 -0.99 -5.87
C GLU A 39 3.46 -1.91 -5.71
N GLU A 40 3.39 -2.66 -4.61
CA GLU A 40 2.25 -3.52 -4.32
C GLU A 40 0.94 -2.74 -4.19
N LEU A 41 0.98 -1.55 -3.55
CA LEU A 41 -0.17 -0.65 -3.46
C LEU A 41 -0.61 -0.17 -4.85
N GLY A 42 0.33 0.28 -5.68
CA GLY A 42 0.05 0.71 -7.05
C GLY A 42 -0.53 -0.42 -7.91
N MET A 43 -0.03 -1.64 -7.77
CA MET A 43 -0.54 -2.80 -8.50
C MET A 43 -1.95 -3.21 -8.07
N LYS A 44 -2.29 -3.07 -6.79
CA LYS A 44 -3.65 -3.32 -6.28
C LYS A 44 -4.63 -2.25 -6.76
N ALA A 45 -4.23 -0.98 -6.73
CA ALA A 45 -5.05 0.13 -7.23
C ALA A 45 -5.37 -0.04 -8.73
N LYS A 46 -4.38 -0.42 -9.56
CA LYS A 46 -4.58 -0.76 -10.98
C LYS A 46 -5.59 -1.89 -11.22
N LYS A 47 -5.67 -2.87 -10.32
CA LYS A 47 -6.64 -3.98 -10.42
C LYS A 47 -8.05 -3.56 -9.99
N LEU A 48 -8.15 -2.64 -9.03
CA LEU A 48 -9.42 -2.18 -8.49
C LEU A 48 -10.11 -1.14 -9.39
N GLU A 49 -9.33 -0.29 -10.05
CA GLU A 49 -9.82 0.72 -11.01
C GLU A 49 -10.80 0.16 -12.06
N PRO A 50 -10.49 -0.90 -12.85
CA PRO A 50 -11.42 -1.42 -13.84
C PRO A 50 -12.66 -2.07 -13.24
N ILE A 51 -12.61 -2.52 -11.97
CA ILE A 51 -13.78 -3.05 -11.25
C ILE A 51 -14.69 -1.88 -10.85
N ALA A 52 -14.11 -0.79 -10.32
CA ALA A 52 -14.85 0.42 -9.98
C ALA A 52 -15.53 1.03 -11.22
N GLN A 53 -14.84 1.06 -12.36
CA GLN A 53 -15.42 1.49 -13.65
C GLN A 53 -16.62 0.62 -14.06
N LYS A 54 -16.51 -0.71 -13.92
CA LYS A 54 -17.60 -1.65 -14.27
C LYS A 54 -18.85 -1.49 -13.41
N VAL A 55 -18.69 -1.12 -12.14
CA VAL A 55 -19.81 -0.95 -11.19
C VAL A 55 -20.37 0.49 -11.24
N GLY A 56 -19.75 1.39 -12.01
CA GLY A 56 -20.17 2.79 -12.10
C GLY A 56 -19.73 3.66 -10.92
N ALA A 57 -18.79 3.18 -10.10
CA ALA A 57 -18.18 3.93 -9.01
C ALA A 57 -17.03 4.80 -9.55
N ILE A 58 -17.40 5.87 -10.25
CA ILE A 58 -16.47 6.74 -11.00
C ILE A 58 -15.53 7.50 -10.06
N ASP A 59 -16.02 7.90 -8.88
CA ASP A 59 -15.24 8.52 -7.81
C ASP A 59 -14.09 7.61 -7.35
N ILE A 60 -14.40 6.33 -7.10
CA ILE A 60 -13.42 5.32 -6.71
C ILE A 60 -12.44 5.07 -7.84
N ALA A 61 -12.90 4.94 -9.09
CA ALA A 61 -12.03 4.73 -10.25
C ALA A 61 -11.01 5.88 -10.42
N ASN A 62 -11.48 7.13 -10.34
CA ASN A 62 -10.61 8.31 -10.45
C ASN A 62 -9.61 8.39 -9.30
N TYR A 63 -10.05 8.09 -8.07
CA TYR A 63 -9.17 8.05 -6.91
C TYR A 63 -8.10 6.96 -7.02
N MET A 64 -8.46 5.77 -7.56
CA MET A 64 -7.48 4.71 -7.83
C MET A 64 -6.46 5.12 -8.89
N ALA A 65 -6.87 5.82 -9.96
CA ALA A 65 -5.96 6.32 -10.98
C ALA A 65 -4.94 7.34 -10.42
N ASP A 66 -5.38 8.25 -9.55
CA ASP A 66 -4.48 9.19 -8.86
C ASP A 66 -3.52 8.45 -7.91
N LEU A 67 -4.02 7.49 -7.13
CA LEU A 67 -3.20 6.63 -6.27
C LEU A 67 -2.12 5.88 -7.06
N VAL A 68 -2.45 5.38 -8.25
CA VAL A 68 -1.48 4.73 -9.15
C VAL A 68 -0.42 5.73 -9.61
N GLY A 69 -0.82 6.95 -9.99
CA GLY A 69 0.10 8.01 -10.38
C GLY A 69 1.05 8.43 -9.26
N GLN A 70 0.60 8.38 -8.01
CA GLN A 70 1.41 8.66 -6.83
C GLN A 70 2.33 7.49 -6.45
N ALA A 71 1.84 6.24 -6.58
CA ALA A 71 2.60 5.04 -6.24
C ALA A 71 3.78 4.79 -7.19
N PHE A 72 3.65 5.16 -8.47
CA PHE A 72 4.69 5.00 -9.48
C PHE A 72 5.36 6.32 -9.88
N LYS A 73 5.32 7.35 -9.03
CA LYS A 73 5.86 8.70 -9.31
C LYS A 73 7.40 8.78 -9.37
N ALA A 74 8.06 7.63 -9.59
CA ALA A 74 9.50 7.48 -9.73
C ALA A 74 9.98 7.87 -11.12
#